data_AF-A0AA96WEK2-F1
#
_entry.id   AF-A0AA96WEK2-F1
#
_cell.length_a   1.000
_cell.length_b   1.000
_cell.length_c   1.000
_cell.angle_alpha   90.00
_cell.angle_beta   90.00
_cell.angle_gamma   90.00
#
_symmetry.space_group_name_H-M   'P 1'
#
loop_
_entity.id
_entity.type
_entity.pdbx_description
1 polymer ?
#
loop_
_entity_poly.entity_id
_entity_poly.type
_entity_poly.pdbx_seq_one_letter_code
_entity_poly.pdbx_strand_id
1 'polypeptide(L)'
;MANNEAKFPDIATLDLAIRDARAVLEQQQQLRQFSLTQLNILFVVNTALLTILAISRLIFTWSWFSLIELSGFLLSFSLLIYALLPRQTLITPNLDDRETLERYLALPPDQYRLQMLTNLIEVYNANKQRLDDITQALLLASYALWTVVVIVLLHILSSLLAGVFKEF
;
A
#
# COMPACT_ATOMS: atom_id res chain seq x y z
N MET A 1 10.99 24.62 44.17
CA MET A 1 11.13 23.76 42.98
C MET A 1 9.98 22.78 43.00
N ALA A 2 8.99 22.96 42.12
CA ALA A 2 7.76 22.16 42.14
C ALA A 2 8.08 20.73 41.70
N ASN A 3 7.69 19.77 42.55
CA ASN A 3 7.75 18.35 42.28
C ASN A 3 6.72 18.04 41.18
N ASN A 4 7.15 17.93 39.93
CA ASN A 4 6.31 17.42 38.84
C ASN A 4 6.18 15.90 39.03
N GLU A 5 5.38 15.50 40.01
CA GLU A 5 4.85 14.14 40.06
C GLU A 5 3.95 13.99 38.84
N ALA A 6 4.40 13.22 37.85
CA ALA A 6 3.59 12.82 36.72
C ALA A 6 2.38 12.05 37.29
N LYS A 7 1.25 12.74 37.44
CA LYS A 7 0.00 12.16 37.91
C LYS A 7 -0.37 11.04 36.95
N PHE A 8 -0.39 9.81 37.45
CA PHE A 8 -0.83 8.66 36.66
C PHE A 8 -2.21 8.98 36.06
N PRO A 9 -2.42 8.74 34.75
CA PRO A 9 -3.68 9.03 34.11
C PRO A 9 -4.79 8.25 34.78
N ASP A 10 -5.95 8.89 34.94
CA ASP A 10 -7.13 8.26 35.53
C ASP A 10 -7.49 6.99 34.74
N ILE A 11 -7.87 5.92 35.44
CA ILE A 11 -8.13 4.59 34.87
C ILE A 11 -9.20 4.68 33.77
N ALA A 12 -10.21 5.52 33.97
CA ALA A 12 -11.25 5.78 32.97
C ALA A 12 -10.69 6.43 31.69
N THR A 13 -9.71 7.33 31.82
CA THR A 13 -9.05 7.98 30.69
C THR A 13 -8.17 6.99 29.92
N LEU A 14 -7.49 6.08 30.63
CA LEU A 14 -6.67 5.04 30.02
C LEU A 14 -7.52 4.03 29.24
N ASP A 15 -8.69 3.66 29.75
CA ASP A 15 -9.61 2.76 29.04
C ASP A 15 -10.19 3.39 27.78
N LEU A 16 -10.48 4.69 27.81
CA LEU A 16 -10.88 5.45 26.61
C LEU A 16 -9.74 5.46 25.58
N ALA A 17 -8.52 5.78 26.00
CA ALA A 17 -7.36 5.81 25.10
C ALA A 17 -7.07 4.46 24.44
N ILE A 18 -7.18 3.35 25.20
CA ILE A 18 -7.01 2.00 24.65
C ILE A 18 -8.11 1.68 23.64
N ARG A 19 -9.37 2.06 23.93
CA ARG A 19 -10.50 1.85 23.01
C ARG A 19 -10.29 2.62 21.71
N ASP A 20 -9.90 3.89 21.81
CA ASP A 20 -9.65 4.73 20.63
C ASP A 20 -8.46 4.20 19.81
N ALA A 21 -7.38 3.76 20.48
CA ALA A 21 -6.23 3.15 19.80
C ALA A 21 -6.62 1.88 19.03
N ARG A 22 -7.49 1.03 19.60
CA ARG A 22 -8.02 -0.16 18.91
C ARG A 22 -8.89 0.22 17.72
N ALA A 23 -9.77 1.21 17.86
CA ALA A 23 -10.60 1.69 16.76
C ALA A 23 -9.75 2.23 15.59
N VAL A 24 -8.66 2.94 15.87
CA VAL A 24 -7.71 3.42 14.86
C VAL A 24 -6.99 2.26 14.16
N LEU A 25 -6.60 1.21 14.90
CA LEU A 25 -5.99 0.02 14.29
C LEU A 25 -6.98 -0.76 13.40
N GLU A 26 -8.25 -0.84 13.80
CA GLU A 26 -9.31 -1.41 12.95
C GLU A 26 -9.50 -0.60 11.66
N GLN A 27 -9.52 0.73 11.75
CA GLN A 27 -9.55 1.60 10.56
C GLN A 27 -8.32 1.40 9.67
N GLN A 28 -7.13 1.25 10.24
CA GLN A 28 -5.90 0.97 9.50
C GLN A 28 -5.97 -0.37 8.76
N GLN A 29 -6.59 -1.39 9.39
CA GLN A 29 -6.82 -2.68 8.75
C GLN A 29 -7.81 -2.57 7.58
N GLN A 30 -8.88 -1.78 7.71
CA GLN A 30 -9.81 -1.50 6.61
C GLN A 30 -9.11 -0.77 5.45
N LEU A 31 -8.30 0.24 5.74
CA LEU A 31 -7.52 0.96 4.72
C LEU A 31 -6.57 0.01 3.98
N ARG A 32 -5.92 -0.91 4.69
CA ARG A 32 -5.09 -1.95 4.07
C ARG A 32 -5.90 -2.83 3.11
N GLN A 33 -7.08 -3.30 3.52
CA GLN A 33 -7.95 -4.09 2.65
C GLN A 33 -8.37 -3.32 1.39
N PHE A 34 -8.67 -2.02 1.55
CA PHE A 34 -8.98 -1.14 0.43
C PHE A 34 -7.80 -1.00 -0.53
N SER A 35 -6.58 -0.76 -0.03
CA SER A 35 -5.37 -0.70 -0.86
C SER A 35 -5.08 -2.02 -1.59
N LEU A 36 -5.29 -3.18 -0.93
CA LEU A 36 -5.15 -4.49 -1.58
C LEU A 36 -6.18 -4.68 -2.70
N THR A 37 -7.40 -4.21 -2.50
CA THR A 37 -8.45 -4.26 -3.54
C THR A 37 -8.07 -3.41 -4.75
N GLN A 38 -7.60 -2.18 -4.52
CA GLN A 38 -7.12 -1.30 -5.59
C GLN A 38 -5.92 -1.89 -6.33
N LEU A 39 -5.00 -2.55 -5.61
CA LEU A 39 -3.86 -3.27 -6.20
C LEU A 39 -4.33 -4.38 -7.12
N ASN A 40 -5.26 -5.22 -6.69
CA ASN A 40 -5.83 -6.27 -7.52
C ASN A 40 -6.46 -5.71 -8.81
N ILE A 41 -7.20 -4.61 -8.70
CA ILE A 41 -7.79 -3.94 -9.87
C ILE A 41 -6.69 -3.45 -10.82
N LEU A 42 -5.66 -2.76 -10.30
CA LEU A 42 -4.56 -2.27 -11.12
C LEU A 42 -3.77 -3.42 -11.78
N PHE A 43 -3.59 -4.55 -11.10
CA PHE A 43 -2.93 -5.72 -11.68
C PHE A 43 -3.74 -6.31 -12.85
N VAL A 44 -5.06 -6.41 -12.70
CA VAL A 44 -5.97 -6.84 -13.77
C VAL A 44 -5.92 -5.87 -14.95
N VAL A 45 -6.01 -4.57 -14.70
CA VAL A 45 -5.95 -3.53 -15.74
C VAL A 45 -4.61 -3.56 -16.46
N ASN A 46 -3.50 -3.68 -15.73
CA ASN A 46 -2.16 -3.75 -16.33
C ASN A 46 -2.03 -4.98 -17.24
N THR A 47 -2.50 -6.15 -16.77
CA THR A 47 -2.49 -7.39 -17.55
C THR A 47 -3.37 -7.29 -18.81
N ALA A 48 -4.54 -6.66 -18.70
CA ALA A 48 -5.42 -6.42 -19.84
C ALA A 48 -4.77 -5.50 -20.88
N LEU A 49 -4.12 -4.42 -20.43
CA LEU A 49 -3.40 -3.49 -21.31
C LEU A 49 -2.26 -4.20 -22.06
N LEU A 50 -1.47 -5.02 -21.38
CA LEU A 50 -0.44 -5.84 -22.02
C LEU A 50 -1.02 -6.74 -23.11
N THR A 51 -2.15 -7.39 -22.80
CA THR A 51 -2.82 -8.31 -23.72
C THR A 51 -3.31 -7.57 -24.96
N ILE A 52 -3.93 -6.39 -24.79
CA ILE A 52 -4.38 -5.54 -25.89
C ILE A 52 -3.19 -5.13 -26.76
N LEU A 53 -2.09 -4.69 -26.16
CA LEU A 53 -0.90 -4.28 -26.89
C LEU A 53 -0.25 -5.42 -27.66
N ALA A 54 -0.21 -6.62 -27.07
CA ALA A 54 0.30 -7.82 -27.70
C ALA A 54 -0.57 -8.25 -28.90
N ILE A 55 -1.91 -8.27 -28.73
CA ILE A 55 -2.86 -8.60 -29.81
C ILE A 55 -2.79 -7.57 -30.93
N SER A 56 -2.75 -6.29 -30.59
CA SER A 56 -2.64 -5.16 -31.52
C SER A 56 -1.32 -5.16 -32.30
N ARG A 57 -0.36 -6.02 -31.93
CA ARG A 57 1.02 -6.05 -32.41
C ARG A 57 1.76 -4.71 -32.31
N LEU A 58 1.25 -3.78 -31.50
CA LEU A 58 1.80 -2.43 -31.36
C LEU A 58 3.20 -2.48 -30.74
N ILE A 59 3.46 -3.41 -29.82
CA ILE A 59 4.80 -3.62 -29.22
C ILE A 59 5.81 -4.16 -30.24
N PHE A 60 5.36 -4.85 -31.30
CA PHE A 60 6.24 -5.49 -32.28
C PHE A 60 6.58 -4.57 -33.46
N THR A 61 5.94 -3.42 -33.60
CA THR A 61 6.39 -2.39 -34.54
C THR A 61 7.60 -1.69 -33.94
N TRP A 62 8.69 -1.60 -34.70
CA TRP A 62 9.89 -0.91 -34.22
C TRP A 62 9.68 0.60 -34.30
N SER A 63 9.21 1.20 -33.20
CA SER A 63 8.97 2.64 -33.07
C SER A 63 9.40 3.15 -31.69
N TRP A 64 9.65 4.46 -31.58
CA TRP A 64 9.91 5.09 -30.28
C TRP A 64 8.74 4.94 -29.31
N PHE A 65 7.51 4.87 -29.83
CA PHE A 65 6.33 4.61 -29.00
C PHE A 65 6.42 3.23 -28.36
N SER A 66 6.76 2.18 -29.11
CA SER A 66 6.86 0.81 -28.59
C SER A 66 7.91 0.67 -27.50
N LEU A 67 9.05 1.37 -27.62
CA LEU A 67 10.09 1.41 -26.58
C LEU A 67 9.57 2.06 -25.29
N ILE A 68 8.87 3.18 -25.40
CA ILE A 68 8.34 3.90 -24.22
C ILE A 68 7.18 3.11 -23.60
N GLU A 69 6.30 2.52 -24.41
CA GLU A 69 5.20 1.64 -23.96
C GLU A 69 5.72 0.44 -23.18
N LEU A 70 6.72 -0.27 -23.72
CA LEU A 70 7.32 -1.42 -23.06
C LEU A 70 8.00 -1.01 -21.74
N SER A 71 8.75 0.09 -21.75
CA SER A 71 9.44 0.59 -20.56
C SER A 71 8.44 1.05 -19.48
N GLY A 72 7.40 1.78 -19.87
CA GLY A 72 6.34 2.22 -18.97
C GLY A 72 5.53 1.06 -18.41
N PHE A 73 5.24 0.04 -19.24
CA PHE A 73 4.61 -1.19 -18.79
C PHE A 73 5.46 -1.91 -17.75
N LEU A 74 6.76 -2.11 -18.03
CA LEU A 74 7.69 -2.75 -17.09
C LEU A 74 7.78 -1.97 -15.77
N LEU A 75 7.80 -0.63 -15.83
CA LEU A 75 7.82 0.20 -14.64
C LEU A 75 6.53 0.06 -13.82
N SER A 76 5.36 0.14 -14.46
CA SER A 76 4.07 -0.06 -13.79
C SER A 76 3.97 -1.46 -13.17
N PHE A 77 4.36 -2.49 -13.92
CA PHE A 77 4.37 -3.87 -13.43
C PHE A 77 5.30 -4.05 -12.23
N SER A 78 6.51 -3.48 -12.29
CA SER A 78 7.48 -3.54 -11.19
C SER A 78 6.95 -2.86 -9.91
N LEU A 79 6.29 -1.71 -10.05
CA LEU A 79 5.68 -1.00 -8.91
C LEU A 79 4.54 -1.80 -8.28
N LEU A 80 3.71 -2.47 -9.09
CA LEU A 80 2.65 -3.35 -8.58
C LEU A 80 3.21 -4.57 -7.86
N ILE A 81 4.25 -5.21 -8.39
CA ILE A 81 4.94 -6.32 -7.71
C ILE A 81 5.55 -5.85 -6.39
N TYR A 82 6.18 -4.67 -6.39
CA TYR A 82 6.72 -4.08 -5.16
C TYR A 82 5.64 -3.83 -4.11
N ALA A 83 4.46 -3.35 -4.52
CA ALA A 83 3.31 -3.16 -3.64
C ALA A 83 2.72 -4.49 -3.12
N LEU A 84 2.87 -5.59 -3.86
CA LEU A 84 2.35 -6.91 -3.52
C LEU A 84 3.28 -7.71 -2.59
N LEU A 85 4.56 -7.32 -2.45
CA LEU A 85 5.52 -8.03 -1.62
C LEU A 85 4.97 -8.23 -0.20
N PRO A 86 4.91 -9.48 0.30
CA PRO A 86 4.31 -9.77 1.60
C PRO A 86 5.14 -9.12 2.71
N ARG A 87 4.58 -8.10 3.35
CA ARG A 87 5.17 -7.45 4.52
C ARG A 87 4.46 -7.98 5.76
N GLN A 88 5.16 -8.73 6.61
CA GLN A 88 4.59 -9.31 7.83
C GLN A 88 3.98 -8.23 8.72
N THR A 89 2.70 -8.30 9.01
CA THR A 89 2.00 -7.30 9.83
C THR A 89 2.35 -7.53 11.30
N LEU A 90 2.75 -6.47 12.01
CA LEU A 90 2.96 -6.59 13.45
C LEU A 90 1.58 -6.66 14.11
N ILE A 91 1.39 -7.67 14.95
CA ILE A 91 0.17 -7.92 15.71
C ILE A 91 0.58 -7.97 17.18
N THR A 92 -0.20 -7.30 18.02
CA THR A 92 0.01 -7.26 19.46
C THR A 92 -1.24 -7.65 20.23
N PRO A 93 -1.10 -8.32 21.39
CA PRO A 93 0.14 -8.90 21.90
C PRO A 93 0.61 -10.06 21.01
N ASN A 94 1.92 -10.24 20.85
CA ASN A 94 2.45 -11.36 20.10
C ASN A 94 2.17 -12.65 20.89
N LEU A 95 1.14 -13.39 20.50
CA LEU A 95 0.71 -14.60 21.19
C LEU A 95 1.64 -15.80 20.93
N ASP A 96 2.51 -15.71 19.93
CA ASP A 96 3.48 -16.76 19.63
C ASP A 96 4.69 -16.74 20.58
N ASP A 97 4.95 -15.61 21.25
CA ASP A 97 6.06 -15.47 22.18
C ASP A 97 5.60 -15.62 23.64
N ARG A 98 5.88 -16.82 24.19
CA ARG A 98 5.57 -17.19 25.58
C ARG A 98 6.21 -16.26 26.60
N GLU A 99 7.42 -15.76 26.35
CA GLU A 99 8.15 -14.91 27.29
C GLU A 99 7.48 -13.54 27.41
N THR A 100 7.03 -12.97 26.27
CA THR A 100 6.18 -11.77 26.31
C THR A 100 4.87 -12.02 27.04
N LEU A 101 4.19 -13.15 26.78
CA LEU A 101 2.90 -13.45 27.41
C LEU A 101 3.03 -13.56 28.93
N GLU A 102 4.05 -14.26 29.42
CA GLU A 102 4.34 -14.40 30.85
C GLU A 102 4.64 -13.03 31.49
N ARG A 103 5.39 -12.17 30.79
CA ARG A 103 5.67 -10.80 31.25
C ARG A 103 4.41 -9.95 31.33
N TYR A 104 3.48 -10.09 30.39
CA TYR A 104 2.20 -9.37 30.40
C TYR A 104 1.25 -9.86 31.49
N LEU A 105 1.19 -11.17 31.71
CA LEU A 105 0.33 -11.80 32.73
C LEU A 105 0.81 -11.51 34.16
N ALA A 106 2.11 -11.24 34.35
CA ALA A 106 2.68 -10.89 35.64
C ALA A 106 2.48 -9.41 36.05
N LEU A 107 1.99 -8.55 35.15
CA LEU A 107 1.81 -7.12 35.44
C LEU A 107 0.51 -6.85 36.22
N PRO A 108 0.52 -5.89 37.17
CA PRO A 108 -0.71 -5.40 37.78
C PRO A 108 -1.58 -4.66 36.72
N PRO A 109 -2.91 -4.60 36.92
CA PRO A 109 -3.86 -4.12 35.91
C PRO A 109 -3.52 -2.74 35.31
N ASP A 110 -3.05 -1.80 36.12
CA ASP A 110 -2.75 -0.44 35.67
C ASP A 110 -1.50 -0.39 34.77
N GLN A 111 -0.46 -1.15 35.15
CA GLN A 111 0.77 -1.27 34.37
C GLN A 111 0.54 -2.07 33.08
N TYR A 112 -0.30 -3.10 33.14
CA TYR A 112 -0.71 -3.85 31.96
C TYR A 112 -1.39 -2.96 30.92
N ARG A 113 -2.34 -2.11 31.36
CA ARG A 113 -3.07 -1.19 30.48
C ARG A 113 -2.14 -0.17 29.83
N LEU A 114 -1.21 0.39 30.60
CA LEU A 114 -0.23 1.35 30.08
C LEU A 114 0.71 0.68 29.06
N GLN A 115 1.25 -0.50 29.39
CA GLN A 115 2.12 -1.26 28.50
C GLN A 115 1.39 -1.68 27.22
N MET A 116 0.11 -2.05 27.32
CA MET A 116 -0.73 -2.37 26.18
C MET A 116 -0.89 -1.14 25.27
N LEU A 117 -1.17 0.04 25.83
CA LEU A 117 -1.30 1.27 25.05
C LEU A 117 0.00 1.60 24.29
N THR A 118 1.16 1.52 24.95
CA THR A 118 2.46 1.73 24.30
C THR A 118 2.68 0.76 23.14
N ASN A 119 2.34 -0.51 23.32
CA ASN A 119 2.49 -1.51 22.29
C ASN A 119 1.52 -1.28 21.11
N LEU A 120 0.27 -0.87 21.38
CA LEU A 120 -0.67 -0.46 20.32
C LEU A 120 -0.13 0.71 19.48
N ILE A 121 0.55 1.67 20.11
CA ILE A 121 1.20 2.80 19.41
C ILE A 121 2.36 2.31 18.54
N GLU A 122 3.19 1.41 19.05
CA GLU A 122 4.31 0.83 18.29
C GLU A 122 3.81 0.06 17.06
N VAL A 123 2.79 -0.78 17.24
CA VAL A 123 2.13 -1.49 16.15
C VAL A 123 1.51 -0.54 15.15
N TYR A 124 0.84 0.52 15.60
CA TYR A 124 0.27 1.54 14.72
C TYR A 124 1.34 2.19 13.86
N ASN A 125 2.44 2.66 14.45
CA ASN A 125 3.53 3.34 13.75
C ASN A 125 4.17 2.42 12.70
N ALA A 126 4.47 1.18 13.08
CA ALA A 126 5.08 0.22 12.17
C ALA A 126 4.14 -0.18 11.02
N ASN A 127 2.84 -0.34 11.30
CA ASN A 127 1.84 -0.62 10.27
C ASN A 127 1.55 0.59 9.38
N LYS A 128 1.69 1.81 9.90
CA LYS A 128 1.41 3.06 9.16
C LYS A 128 2.43 3.26 8.06
N GLN A 129 3.73 3.17 8.39
CA GLN A 129 4.79 3.29 7.40
C GLN A 129 4.62 2.30 6.24
N ARG A 130 4.23 1.05 6.56
CA ARG A 130 4.00 0.02 5.54
C ARG A 130 2.78 0.31 4.67
N LEU A 131 1.71 0.86 5.25
CA LEU A 131 0.54 1.26 4.50
C LEU A 131 0.87 2.44 3.57
N ASP A 132 1.60 3.43 4.07
CA ASP A 132 2.05 4.59 3.30
C ASP A 132 2.92 4.17 2.10
N ASP A 133 3.85 3.22 2.31
CA ASP A 133 4.67 2.66 1.23
C ASP A 133 3.82 1.96 0.14
N ILE A 134 2.81 1.19 0.54
CA ILE A 134 1.89 0.53 -0.41
C ILE A 134 1.09 1.59 -1.16
N THR A 135 0.52 2.56 -0.46
CA THR A 135 -0.26 3.65 -1.06
C THR A 135 0.58 4.46 -2.05
N GLN A 136 1.83 4.77 -1.72
CA GLN A 136 2.74 5.49 -2.60
C GLN A 136 3.09 4.67 -3.84
N ALA A 137 3.42 3.39 -3.67
CA ALA A 137 3.69 2.49 -4.79
C ALA A 137 2.48 2.38 -5.72
N LEU A 138 1.27 2.30 -5.16
CA LEU A 138 0.01 2.22 -5.89
C LEU A 138 -0.30 3.49 -6.68
N LEU A 139 -0.05 4.65 -6.08
CA LEU A 139 -0.19 5.96 -6.70
C LEU A 139 0.78 6.10 -7.88
N LEU A 140 2.05 5.75 -7.68
CA LEU A 140 3.06 5.76 -8.75
C LEU A 140 2.71 4.77 -9.87
N ALA A 141 2.25 3.55 -9.51
CA ALA A 141 1.82 2.55 -10.48
C ALA A 141 0.65 3.06 -11.33
N SER A 142 -0.31 3.75 -10.70
CA SER A 142 -1.46 4.36 -11.37
C SER A 142 -1.04 5.43 -12.36
N TYR A 143 -0.13 6.33 -11.96
CA TYR A 143 0.41 7.34 -12.88
C TYR A 143 1.17 6.72 -14.05
N ALA A 144 2.02 5.73 -13.78
CA ALA A 144 2.74 5.02 -14.83
C ALA A 144 1.78 4.36 -15.83
N LEU A 145 0.74 3.68 -15.34
CA LEU A 145 -0.29 3.05 -16.17
C LEU A 145 -1.02 4.09 -17.03
N TRP A 146 -1.40 5.21 -16.44
CA TRP A 146 -2.07 6.29 -17.17
C TRP A 146 -1.18 6.87 -18.27
N THR A 147 0.10 7.09 -17.99
CA THR A 147 1.08 7.53 -18.99
C THR A 147 1.20 6.52 -20.13
N VAL A 148 1.27 5.21 -19.84
CA VAL A 148 1.29 4.18 -20.89
C VAL A 148 0.03 4.26 -21.75
N VAL A 149 -1.16 4.36 -21.14
CA VAL A 149 -2.43 4.47 -21.89
C VAL A 149 -2.42 5.67 -22.84
N VAL A 150 -1.97 6.84 -22.39
CA VAL A 150 -1.88 8.04 -23.24
C VAL A 150 -0.93 7.81 -24.42
N ILE A 151 0.23 7.21 -24.19
CA ILE A 151 1.22 6.93 -25.24
C ILE A 151 0.65 5.93 -26.25
N VAL A 152 -0.03 4.89 -25.80
CA VAL A 152 -0.68 3.90 -26.66
C VAL A 152 -1.72 4.57 -27.56
N LEU A 153 -2.55 5.46 -27.02
CA LEU A 153 -3.53 6.21 -27.81
C LEU A 153 -2.85 7.10 -28.86
N LEU A 154 -1.74 7.75 -28.50
CA LEU A 154 -0.94 8.55 -29.44
C LEU A 154 -0.29 7.68 -30.53
N HIS A 155 0.20 6.49 -30.17
CA HIS A 155 0.79 5.54 -31.10
C HIS A 155 -0.24 5.04 -32.11
N ILE A 156 -1.45 4.70 -31.66
CA ILE A 156 -2.57 4.34 -32.53
C ILE A 156 -2.92 5.51 -33.46
N LEU A 157 -3.09 6.72 -32.95
CA LEU A 157 -3.40 7.90 -33.76
C LEU A 157 -2.33 8.17 -34.81
N SER A 158 -1.05 8.08 -34.43
CA SER A 158 0.07 8.25 -35.35
C SER A 158 0.08 7.18 -36.44
N SER A 159 -0.20 5.92 -36.09
CA SER A 159 -0.29 4.83 -37.05
C SER A 159 -1.44 5.00 -38.04
N LEU A 160 -2.59 5.48 -37.58
CA LEU A 160 -3.75 5.77 -38.43
C LEU A 160 -3.47 6.91 -39.39
N LEU A 161 -2.89 8.02 -38.91
CA LEU A 161 -2.50 9.14 -39.76
C LEU A 161 -1.48 8.70 -40.82
N ALA A 162 -0.43 7.97 -40.42
CA ALA A 162 0.57 7.47 -41.34
C ALA A 162 0.00 6.49 -42.40
N GLY A 163 -0.99 5.68 -42.01
CA GLY A 163 -1.73 4.81 -42.94
C GLY A 163 -2.54 5.62 -43.96
N VAL A 164 -3.27 6.64 -43.50
CA VAL A 164 -4.06 7.55 -44.36
C VAL A 164 -3.17 8.28 -45.37
N PHE A 165 -1.99 8.78 -44.95
CA PHE A 165 -1.05 9.45 -45.85
C PHE A 165 -0.37 8.53 -46.87
N LYS A 166 -0.46 7.20 -46.70
CA LYS A 166 0.08 6.23 -47.67
C LYS A 166 -0.88 5.93 -48.82
N GLU A 167 -2.15 6.28 -48.68
CA GLU A 167 -3.20 6.04 -49.69
C GLU A 167 -3.50 7.26 -50.58
N PHE A 168 -2.84 8.40 -50.33
CA PHE A 168 -2.87 9.62 -51.17
C PHE A 168 -1.51 9.84 -51.85
#